data_AF-A0A8B4BXT5-F1
#
_entry.id   AF-A0A8B4BXT5-F1
#
_cell.length_a   1.000
_cell.length_b   1.000
_cell.length_c   1.000
_cell.angle_alpha   90.00
_cell.angle_beta   90.00
_cell.angle_gamma   90.00
#
_symmetry.space_group_name_H-M   'P 1'
#
loop_
_entity.id
_entity.type
_entity.pdbx_description
1 polymer ?
#
loop_
_entity_poly.entity_id
_entity_poly.type
_entity_poly.pdbx_seq_one_letter_code
_entity_poly.pdbx_strand_id
1 'polypeptide(L)'
;MYKKTEHQLTFVDDFFLPFGGKLNKENRWVRLAEMIPWWMAEEKYAKSFKKKFKGEKAYSVRIALGALYIKERLGLSDWETVEQITENPYLQYFIGLPEFQEKAPFDHSLMTRFRKRLGANIINELNEWIVLEEQKR
;
A
#
# COMPACT_ATOMS: atom_id res chain seq x y z
N MET A 1 18.65 7.33 2.05
CA MET A 1 18.15 7.19 3.44
C MET A 1 16.67 6.90 3.35
N TYR A 2 16.19 5.86 4.00
CA TYR A 2 14.74 5.67 4.17
C TYR A 2 14.25 6.78 5.09
N LYS A 3 13.40 7.66 4.59
CA LYS A 3 12.69 8.62 5.43
C LYS A 3 11.41 7.93 5.87
N LYS A 4 11.26 7.75 7.19
CA LYS A 4 9.96 7.41 7.76
C LYS A 4 8.98 8.47 7.29
N THR A 5 7.89 8.03 6.69
CA THR A 5 6.90 8.95 6.14
C THR A 5 5.84 9.09 7.21
N GLU A 6 6.04 10.02 8.15
CA GLU A 6 5.13 10.24 9.29
C GLU A 6 3.72 10.69 8.87
N HIS A 7 3.50 10.97 7.56
CA HIS A 7 2.24 11.39 6.95
C HIS A 7 1.75 10.41 5.86
N GLN A 8 1.81 9.07 6.09
CA GLN A 8 1.25 8.09 5.14
C GLN A 8 -0.29 8.02 5.14
N LEU A 9 -0.96 8.77 6.00
CA LEU A 9 -2.41 8.75 6.16
C LEU A 9 -3.02 9.89 5.33
N THR A 10 -3.25 9.64 4.04
CA THR A 10 -4.27 10.41 3.31
C THR A 10 -5.62 9.99 3.87
N PHE A 11 -6.37 10.94 4.45
CA PHE A 11 -7.76 10.69 4.84
C PHE A 11 -8.60 10.49 3.58
N VAL A 12 -9.62 9.65 3.67
CA VAL A 12 -10.52 9.34 2.53
C VAL A 12 -11.11 10.62 1.94
N ASP A 13 -11.42 11.60 2.80
CA ASP A 13 -12.00 12.88 2.42
C ASP A 13 -11.00 13.81 1.70
N ASP A 14 -9.70 13.60 1.87
CA ASP A 14 -8.63 14.41 1.29
C ASP A 14 -8.10 13.82 -0.04
N PHE A 15 -8.58 12.65 -0.45
CA PHE A 15 -8.16 12.03 -1.70
C PHE A 15 -8.69 12.81 -2.90
N PHE A 16 -7.79 13.42 -3.68
CA PHE A 16 -8.17 14.28 -4.78
C PHE A 16 -8.58 13.49 -6.04
N LEU A 17 -9.78 13.78 -6.54
CA LEU A 17 -10.33 13.23 -7.78
C LEU A 17 -10.49 14.37 -8.81
N PRO A 18 -9.76 14.34 -9.95
CA PRO A 18 -9.78 15.44 -10.92
C PRO A 18 -11.13 15.61 -11.64
N PHE A 19 -11.92 14.53 -11.71
CA PHE A 19 -13.28 14.53 -12.27
C PHE A 19 -14.38 14.84 -11.24
N GLY A 20 -14.00 15.19 -10.00
CA GLY A 20 -14.91 15.49 -8.90
C GLY A 20 -15.47 14.24 -8.20
N GLY A 21 -16.10 14.46 -7.05
CA GLY A 21 -16.64 13.40 -6.19
C GLY A 21 -15.75 13.08 -4.99
N LYS A 22 -16.18 12.08 -4.20
CA LYS A 22 -15.45 11.57 -3.03
C LYS A 22 -15.44 10.05 -3.07
N LEU A 23 -14.41 9.44 -2.49
CA LEU A 23 -14.39 8.00 -2.30
C LEU A 23 -15.50 7.57 -1.33
N ASN A 24 -16.18 6.48 -1.64
CA ASN A 24 -17.14 5.89 -0.71
C ASN A 24 -16.39 5.28 0.50
N LYS A 25 -16.63 5.82 1.69
CA LYS A 25 -16.06 5.33 2.96
C LYS A 25 -16.45 3.87 3.28
N GLU A 26 -17.56 3.40 2.74
CA GLU A 26 -18.02 2.02 2.91
C GLU A 26 -17.38 1.03 1.94
N ASN A 27 -16.59 1.52 0.98
CA ASN A 27 -15.89 0.65 0.06
C ASN A 27 -14.93 -0.29 0.80
N ARG A 28 -14.88 -1.56 0.37
CA ARG A 28 -14.04 -2.60 0.96
C ARG A 28 -12.58 -2.18 1.11
N TRP A 29 -12.01 -1.48 0.13
CA TRP A 29 -10.60 -1.07 0.14
C TRP A 29 -10.35 0.11 1.07
N VAL A 30 -11.33 1.00 1.20
CA VAL A 30 -11.26 2.12 2.15
C VAL A 30 -11.28 1.61 3.58
N ARG A 31 -12.25 0.74 3.91
CA ARG A 31 -12.32 0.10 5.24
C ARG A 31 -11.07 -0.71 5.55
N LEU A 32 -10.56 -1.50 4.58
CA LEU A 32 -9.31 -2.24 4.75
C LEU A 32 -8.12 -1.31 5.01
N ALA A 33 -8.02 -0.18 4.31
CA ALA A 33 -6.96 0.79 4.54
C ALA A 33 -7.00 1.40 5.95
N GLU A 34 -8.19 1.61 6.52
CA GLU A 34 -8.36 2.10 7.89
C GLU A 34 -8.04 1.04 8.95
N MET A 35 -8.36 -0.23 8.67
CA MET A 35 -8.11 -1.35 9.60
C MET A 35 -6.65 -1.76 9.67
N ILE A 36 -5.90 -1.59 8.58
CA ILE A 36 -4.50 -2.00 8.54
C ILE A 36 -3.64 -1.06 9.41
N PRO A 37 -2.90 -1.58 10.40
CA PRO A 37 -1.99 -0.78 11.21
C PRO A 37 -0.69 -0.49 10.43
N TRP A 38 -0.76 0.44 9.48
CA TRP A 38 0.36 0.80 8.59
C TRP A 38 1.64 1.22 9.34
N TRP A 39 1.50 1.80 10.54
CA TRP A 39 2.63 2.17 11.39
C TRP A 39 3.44 0.95 11.86
N MET A 40 2.78 -0.17 12.20
CA MET A 40 3.48 -1.42 12.56
C MET A 40 4.23 -1.99 11.37
N ALA A 41 3.60 -1.96 10.19
CA ALA A 41 4.23 -2.35 8.95
C ALA A 41 5.48 -1.49 8.66
N GLU A 42 5.39 -0.18 8.87
CA GLU A 42 6.50 0.76 8.68
C GLU A 42 7.64 0.52 9.66
N GLU A 43 7.36 0.28 10.94
CA GLU A 43 8.40 -0.02 11.92
C GLU A 43 9.15 -1.32 11.59
N LYS A 44 8.41 -2.36 11.23
CA LYS A 44 8.99 -3.66 10.87
C LYS A 44 9.80 -3.55 9.58
N TYR A 45 9.27 -2.84 8.59
CA TYR A 45 9.96 -2.57 7.34
C TYR A 45 11.22 -1.74 7.54
N ALA A 46 11.18 -0.68 8.36
CA ALA A 46 12.35 0.15 8.67
C ALA A 46 13.48 -0.67 9.31
N LYS A 47 13.16 -1.66 10.15
CA LYS A 47 14.14 -2.59 10.75
C LYS A 47 14.80 -3.49 9.70
N SER A 48 14.09 -3.84 8.62
CA SER A 48 14.63 -4.64 7.50
C SER A 48 15.65 -3.86 6.65
N PHE A 49 15.72 -2.53 6.77
CA PHE A 49 16.77 -1.71 6.14
C PHE A 49 18.05 -1.73 7.01
N LYS A 50 18.70 -2.88 7.12
CA LYS A 50 20.06 -2.92 7.67
C LYS A 50 21.01 -2.15 6.74
N LYS A 51 21.44 -0.94 7.15
CA LYS A 51 22.69 -0.19 6.85
C LYS A 51 23.36 -0.29 5.45
N LYS A 52 22.73 -0.83 4.40
CA LYS A 52 23.27 -0.91 3.05
C LYS A 52 22.70 0.20 2.17
N PHE A 53 23.46 1.28 2.14
CA PHE A 53 23.77 2.17 1.00
C PHE A 53 22.67 2.77 0.11
N LYS A 54 22.85 4.09 -0.05
CA LYS A 54 22.69 4.93 -1.27
C LYS A 54 21.28 5.25 -1.80
N GLY A 55 20.92 6.52 -1.61
CA GLY A 55 20.52 7.39 -2.72
C GLY A 55 19.11 7.26 -3.32
N GLU A 56 18.52 6.07 -3.41
CA GLU A 56 17.18 5.92 -3.99
C GLU A 56 16.10 6.39 -3.00
N LYS A 57 15.19 7.26 -3.47
CA LYS A 57 13.91 7.51 -2.80
C LYS A 57 13.18 6.16 -2.73
N ALA A 58 13.18 5.55 -1.55
CA ALA A 58 12.41 4.34 -1.34
C ALA A 58 10.91 4.68 -1.39
N TYR A 59 10.14 3.91 -2.15
CA TYR A 59 8.68 3.94 -2.07
C TYR A 59 8.21 3.71 -0.63
N SER A 60 7.06 4.27 -0.27
CA SER A 60 6.44 4.09 1.04
C SER A 60 6.13 2.62 1.29
N VAL A 61 6.07 2.23 2.56
CA VAL A 61 5.70 0.84 2.93
C VAL A 61 4.31 0.54 2.44
N ARG A 62 3.40 1.51 2.56
CA ARG A 62 2.01 1.39 2.13
C ARG A 62 1.88 1.08 0.64
N ILE A 63 2.72 1.67 -0.23
CA ILE A 63 2.73 1.32 -1.66
C ILE A 63 3.19 -0.12 -1.86
N ALA A 64 4.35 -0.47 -1.30
CA ALA A 64 4.94 -1.79 -1.53
C ALA A 64 4.08 -2.93 -0.95
N LEU A 65 3.62 -2.77 0.29
CA LEU A 65 2.80 -3.75 0.99
C LEU A 65 1.38 -3.78 0.41
N GLY A 66 0.79 -2.62 0.15
CA GLY A 66 -0.55 -2.52 -0.43
C GLY A 66 -0.63 -3.17 -1.80
N ALA A 67 0.36 -2.95 -2.68
CA ALA A 67 0.40 -3.58 -3.99
C ALA A 67 0.52 -5.12 -3.89
N LEU A 68 1.35 -5.63 -2.98
CA LEU A 68 1.47 -7.07 -2.76
C LEU A 68 0.19 -7.68 -2.19
N TYR A 69 -0.49 -6.96 -1.30
CA TYR A 69 -1.77 -7.40 -0.75
C TYR A 69 -2.86 -7.44 -1.82
N ILE A 70 -2.96 -6.41 -2.68
CA ILE A 70 -3.91 -6.39 -3.80
C ILE A 70 -3.67 -7.59 -4.72
N LYS A 71 -2.40 -7.83 -5.08
CA LYS A 71 -2.00 -8.96 -5.91
C LYS A 71 -2.49 -10.29 -5.31
N GLU A 72 -2.19 -10.54 -4.04
CA GLU A 72 -2.55 -11.81 -3.37
C GLU A 72 -4.06 -11.94 -3.24
N ARG A 73 -4.75 -10.85 -2.84
CA ARG A 73 -6.20 -10.85 -2.61
C ARG A 73 -7.01 -11.07 -3.89
N LEU A 74 -6.52 -10.59 -5.03
CA LEU A 74 -7.19 -10.69 -6.33
C LEU A 74 -6.63 -11.80 -7.23
N GLY A 75 -5.52 -12.46 -6.84
CA GLY A 75 -4.90 -13.52 -7.62
C GLY A 75 -4.28 -13.06 -8.94
N LEU A 76 -3.75 -11.83 -8.98
CA LEU A 76 -3.32 -11.18 -10.22
C LEU A 76 -1.84 -11.42 -10.56
N SER A 77 -1.46 -11.14 -11.81
CA SER A 77 -0.06 -11.05 -12.22
C SER A 77 0.57 -9.74 -11.73
N ASP A 78 1.91 -9.63 -11.73
CA ASP A 78 2.60 -8.38 -11.35
C ASP A 78 2.21 -7.22 -12.27
N TRP A 79 2.05 -7.49 -13.56
CA TRP A 79 1.64 -6.50 -14.57
C TRP A 79 0.18 -6.07 -14.35
N GLU A 80 -0.73 -7.04 -14.25
CA GLU A 80 -2.16 -6.80 -14.05
C GLU A 80 -2.43 -6.05 -12.73
N THR A 81 -1.65 -6.33 -11.69
CA THR A 81 -1.76 -5.59 -10.41
C THR A 81 -1.53 -4.09 -10.60
N VAL A 82 -0.53 -3.71 -11.41
CA VAL A 82 -0.22 -2.31 -11.68
C VAL A 82 -1.29 -1.65 -12.53
N GLU A 83 -1.80 -2.33 -13.55
CA GLU A 83 -2.91 -1.84 -14.38
C GLU A 83 -4.17 -1.61 -13.53
N GLN A 84 -4.58 -2.59 -12.71
CA GLN A 84 -5.73 -2.45 -11.82
C GLN A 84 -5.57 -1.28 -10.84
N ILE A 85 -4.37 -1.08 -10.29
CA ILE A 85 -4.09 0.08 -9.43
C ILE A 85 -4.22 1.38 -10.22
N THR A 86 -3.75 1.42 -11.46
CA THR A 86 -3.80 2.61 -12.31
C THR A 86 -5.23 3.00 -12.65
N GLU A 87 -6.07 2.02 -12.97
CA GLU A 87 -7.46 2.25 -13.37
C GLU A 87 -8.40 2.57 -12.20
N ASN A 88 -8.06 2.14 -10.97
CA ASN A 88 -9.00 2.16 -9.84
C ASN A 88 -8.62 3.16 -8.74
N PRO A 89 -9.40 4.24 -8.51
CA PRO A 89 -9.10 5.23 -7.48
C PRO A 89 -9.13 4.66 -6.05
N TYR A 90 -9.93 3.62 -5.79
CA TYR A 90 -9.95 2.95 -4.49
C TYR A 90 -8.65 2.20 -4.21
N LEU A 91 -8.03 1.62 -5.24
CA LEU A 91 -6.75 0.93 -5.11
C LEU A 91 -5.61 1.93 -4.95
N GLN A 92 -5.63 3.04 -5.69
CA GLN A 92 -4.69 4.16 -5.51
C GLN A 92 -4.73 4.72 -4.09
N TYR A 93 -5.93 4.93 -3.55
CA TYR A 93 -6.11 5.31 -2.15
C TYR A 93 -5.57 4.25 -1.19
N PHE A 94 -5.87 2.97 -1.43
CA PHE A 94 -5.43 1.87 -0.57
C PHE A 94 -3.90 1.84 -0.43
N ILE A 95 -3.18 1.96 -1.56
CA ILE A 95 -1.72 2.00 -1.57
C ILE A 95 -1.13 3.32 -1.05
N GLY A 96 -1.96 4.30 -0.70
CA GLY A 96 -1.56 5.55 -0.05
C GLY A 96 -1.15 6.67 -1.00
N LEU A 97 -1.70 6.71 -2.22
CA LEU A 97 -1.56 7.89 -3.08
C LEU A 97 -2.46 9.02 -2.56
N PRO A 98 -2.01 10.29 -2.63
CA PRO A 98 -2.80 11.44 -2.20
C PRO A 98 -3.88 11.85 -3.20
N GLU A 99 -3.69 11.51 -4.48
CA GLU A 99 -4.57 11.90 -5.57
C GLU A 99 -4.67 10.77 -6.60
N PHE A 100 -5.75 10.80 -7.37
CA PHE A 100 -5.89 9.93 -8.52
C PHE A 100 -4.98 10.40 -9.66
N GLN A 101 -4.21 9.48 -10.20
CA GLN A 101 -3.37 9.69 -11.37
C GLN A 101 -3.63 8.63 -12.43
N GLU A 102 -3.66 9.03 -13.70
CA GLU A 102 -3.87 8.11 -14.84
C GLU A 102 -2.61 7.31 -15.19
N LYS A 103 -1.45 7.67 -14.62
CA LYS A 103 -0.18 7.00 -14.87
C LYS A 103 0.08 5.94 -13.81
N ALA A 104 0.71 4.86 -14.23
CA ALA A 104 1.16 3.81 -13.33
C ALA A 104 2.02 4.38 -12.19
N PRO A 105 1.70 4.08 -10.92
CA PRO A 105 2.43 4.63 -9.77
C PRO A 105 3.85 4.10 -9.66
N PHE A 106 4.12 2.93 -10.23
CA PHE A 106 5.43 2.30 -10.28
C PHE A 106 5.48 1.27 -11.40
N ASP A 107 6.68 0.92 -11.86
CA ASP A 107 6.90 -0.13 -12.86
C ASP A 107 6.67 -1.53 -12.25
N HIS A 108 6.02 -2.43 -12.98
CA HIS A 108 5.70 -3.78 -12.51
C HIS A 108 6.94 -4.60 -12.09
N SER A 109 8.14 -4.31 -12.62
CA SER A 109 9.38 -4.95 -12.19
C SER A 109 9.72 -4.69 -10.71
N LEU A 110 9.18 -3.61 -10.13
CA LEU A 110 9.35 -3.27 -8.72
C LEU A 110 8.58 -4.21 -7.79
N MET A 111 7.55 -4.91 -8.27
CA MET A 111 6.82 -5.93 -7.49
C MET A 111 7.74 -7.03 -6.96
N THR A 112 8.71 -7.47 -7.77
CA THR A 112 9.70 -8.46 -7.34
C THR A 112 10.64 -7.89 -6.28
N ARG A 113 11.01 -6.61 -6.37
CA ARG A 113 11.83 -5.93 -5.35
C ARG A 113 11.06 -5.77 -4.04
N PHE A 114 9.77 -5.44 -4.10
CA PHE A 114 8.89 -5.36 -2.93
C PHE A 114 8.82 -6.70 -2.19
N ARG A 115 8.58 -7.80 -2.90
CA ARG A 115 8.58 -9.16 -2.30
C ARG A 115 9.88 -9.50 -1.59
N LYS A 116 11.02 -9.29 -2.26
CA LYS A 116 12.35 -9.58 -1.69
C LYS A 116 12.63 -8.76 -0.43
N ARG A 117 12.09 -7.55 -0.35
CA ARG A 117 12.37 -6.60 0.73
C ARG A 117 11.46 -6.78 1.94
N LEU A 118 10.17 -7.04 1.71
CA LEU A 118 9.20 -7.25 2.78
C LEU A 118 9.24 -8.69 3.32
N GLY A 119 9.72 -9.64 2.51
CA GLY A 119 9.75 -11.06 2.86
C GLY A 119 8.43 -11.76 2.53
N ALA A 120 8.49 -13.09 2.39
CA ALA A 120 7.33 -13.89 2.00
C ALA A 120 6.20 -13.89 3.06
N ASN A 121 6.54 -13.70 4.33
CA ASN A 121 5.59 -13.82 5.44
C ASN A 121 4.78 -12.55 5.71
N ILE A 122 5.16 -11.41 5.13
CA ILE A 122 4.53 -10.12 5.47
C ILE A 122 3.03 -10.10 5.19
N ILE A 123 2.59 -10.83 4.16
CA ILE A 123 1.17 -10.88 3.76
C ILE A 123 0.37 -11.71 4.77
N ASN A 124 0.94 -12.81 5.26
CA ASN A 124 0.32 -13.62 6.31
C ASN A 124 0.20 -12.83 7.60
N GLU A 125 1.27 -12.13 8.01
CA GLU A 125 1.25 -11.26 9.20
C GLU A 125 0.26 -10.11 9.06
N LEU A 126 0.15 -9.51 7.87
CA LEU A 126 -0.85 -8.48 7.59
C LEU A 126 -2.27 -9.03 7.73
N ASN A 127 -2.54 -10.23 7.23
CA ASN A 127 -3.83 -10.90 7.40
C ASN A 127 -4.13 -11.16 8.88
N GLU A 128 -3.13 -11.62 9.66
CA GLU A 128 -3.28 -11.80 11.11
C GLU A 128 -3.62 -10.48 11.81
N TRP A 129 -2.96 -9.36 11.45
CA TRP A 129 -3.27 -8.04 12.02
C TRP A 129 -4.69 -7.58 11.69
N ILE A 130 -5.14 -7.80 10.46
CA ILE A 130 -6.51 -7.46 10.04
C ILE A 130 -7.53 -8.25 10.87
N VAL A 131 -7.32 -9.56 11.05
CA VAL A 131 -8.21 -10.40 11.87
C VAL A 131 -8.22 -9.96 13.33
N LEU A 132 -7.07 -9.62 13.91
CA LEU A 132 -6.98 -9.15 15.29
C LEU A 132 -7.70 -7.82 15.50
N GLU A 133 -7.63 -6.91 14.54
CA GLU A 133 -8.37 -5.63 14.60
C GLU A 133 -9.87 -5.83 14.36
N GLU A 134 -10.27 -6.80 13.53
CA GLU A 134 -11.68 -7.16 13.33
C GLU A 134 -12.32 -7.74 14.61
N GLN A 135 -11.55 -8.47 15.44
CA GLN A 135 -12.02 -9.02 16.72
C GLN A 135 -12.12 -8.00 17.86
N LYS A 136 -11.46 -6.84 17.75
CA LYS A 136 -11.51 -5.78 18.78
C LYS A 136 -12.73 -4.86 18.64
N ARG A 137 -13.51 -5.03 17.57
CA ARG A 137 -14.65 -4.18 17.21
C ARG A 137 -15.97 -4.82 17.62
#